data_AF-A0A521L3Q2-F1
#
_entry.id   AF-A0A521L3Q2-F1
#
_cell.length_a   1.000
_cell.length_b   1.000
_cell.length_c   1.000
_cell.angle_alpha   90.00
_cell.angle_beta   90.00
_cell.angle_gamma   90.00
#
_symmetry.space_group_name_H-M   'P 1'
#
loop_
_entity.id
_entity.type
_entity.pdbx_description
1 polymer ?
#
loop_
_entity_poly.entity_id
_entity_poly.type
_entity_poly.pdbx_seq_one_letter_code
_entity_poly.pdbx_strand_id
1 'polypeptide(L)'
;MMKRRALTTALLLGLAAGPALAADPLPAMKETPSLAEQVKSGALPAVDKRIPQQPQVVKQFYGGDGPGQQGGQLNMLVASARDTRLMTIYSYTRLIVHDPDFKLKSDILESYTDK
;
A
#
# COMPACT_ATOMS: atom_id res chain seq x y z
N MET A 1 -43.63 -31.65 10.27
CA MET A 1 -43.07 -31.62 8.91
C MET A 1 -42.83 -30.18 8.42
N MET A 2 -42.07 -29.35 9.16
CA MET A 2 -41.77 -27.94 8.81
C MET A 2 -40.38 -27.51 9.35
N LYS A 3 -39.31 -28.25 9.03
CA LYS A 3 -37.92 -27.86 9.40
C LYS A 3 -36.91 -27.94 8.25
N ARG A 4 -37.28 -28.54 7.10
CA ARG A 4 -36.40 -28.71 5.93
C ARG A 4 -36.32 -27.47 5.03
N ARG A 5 -37.37 -26.64 5.02
CA ARG A 5 -37.45 -25.40 4.22
C ARG A 5 -36.68 -24.23 4.85
N ALA A 6 -36.64 -24.16 6.18
CA ALA A 6 -35.84 -23.14 6.89
C ALA A 6 -34.33 -23.38 6.74
N LEU A 7 -33.91 -24.65 6.67
CA LEU A 7 -32.52 -25.03 6.51
C LEU A 7 -31.98 -24.73 5.10
N THR A 8 -32.84 -24.83 4.07
CA THR A 8 -32.47 -24.55 2.67
C THR A 8 -32.37 -23.05 2.38
N THR A 9 -33.21 -22.21 3.00
CA THR A 9 -33.09 -20.75 2.89
C THR A 9 -31.84 -20.21 3.60
N ALA A 10 -31.46 -20.77 4.76
CA ALA A 10 -30.24 -20.37 5.47
C ALA A 10 -28.96 -20.75 4.71
N LEU A 11 -28.96 -21.88 3.99
CA LEU A 11 -27.82 -22.32 3.19
C LEU A 11 -27.63 -21.48 1.91
N LEU A 12 -28.72 -20.97 1.33
CA LEU A 12 -28.68 -20.08 0.16
C LEU A 12 -28.26 -18.64 0.52
N LEU A 13 -28.54 -18.16 1.73
CA LEU A 13 -27.98 -16.89 2.23
C LEU A 13 -26.50 -16.97 2.59
N GLY A 14 -26.01 -18.14 3.03
CA GLY A 14 -24.58 -18.37 3.30
C GLY A 14 -23.71 -18.40 2.04
N LEU A 15 -24.26 -18.87 0.91
CA LEU A 15 -23.54 -18.95 -0.38
C LEU A 15 -23.54 -17.63 -1.18
N ALA A 16 -24.42 -16.68 -0.84
CA ALA A 16 -24.47 -15.35 -1.46
C ALA A 16 -23.45 -14.37 -0.85
N ALA A 17 -22.82 -14.71 0.27
CA ALA A 17 -21.65 -14.02 0.79
C ALA A 17 -20.41 -14.46 0.00
N GLY A 18 -20.34 -14.04 -1.27
CA GLY A 18 -19.11 -14.14 -2.07
C GLY A 18 -17.94 -13.41 -1.39
N PRO A 19 -16.71 -13.56 -1.90
CA PRO A 19 -15.47 -13.05 -1.28
C PRO A 19 -15.34 -11.52 -1.23
N ALA A 20 -16.44 -10.77 -1.31
CA ALA A 20 -16.48 -9.32 -1.14
C ALA A 20 -15.93 -8.83 0.22
N LEU A 21 -15.75 -9.72 1.19
CA LEU A 21 -15.13 -9.43 2.49
C LEU A 21 -13.72 -10.02 2.64
N ALA A 22 -13.17 -10.69 1.64
CA ALA A 22 -11.78 -11.14 1.64
C ALA A 22 -10.85 -10.02 1.15
N ALA A 23 -10.88 -8.88 1.84
CA ALA A 23 -9.75 -7.97 1.76
C ALA A 23 -8.56 -8.68 2.41
N ASP A 24 -7.44 -8.80 1.70
CA ASP A 24 -6.19 -9.28 2.29
C ASP A 24 -5.95 -8.47 3.58
N PRO A 25 -5.74 -9.12 4.75
CA PRO A 25 -5.53 -8.39 5.98
C PRO A 25 -4.31 -7.48 5.79
N LEU A 26 -4.51 -6.17 6.00
CA LEU A 26 -3.41 -5.21 5.91
C LEU A 26 -2.31 -5.63 6.89
N PRO A 27 -1.04 -5.57 6.48
CA PRO A 27 0.06 -5.87 7.38
C PRO A 27 0.02 -4.92 8.59
N ALA A 28 0.48 -5.41 9.74
CA ALA A 28 0.60 -4.57 10.93
C ALA A 28 1.51 -3.37 10.61
N MET A 29 0.98 -2.17 10.77
CA MET A 29 1.70 -0.95 10.44
C MET A 29 2.85 -0.74 11.42
N LYS A 30 4.05 -0.50 10.89
CA LYS A 30 5.25 -0.20 11.67
C LYS A 30 5.53 1.29 11.61
N GLU A 31 5.71 1.90 12.77
CA GLU A 31 6.03 3.33 12.86
C GLU A 31 7.44 3.63 12.30
N THR A 32 7.60 4.80 11.69
CA THR A 32 8.87 5.32 11.20
C THR A 32 9.72 5.79 12.40
N PRO A 33 10.94 5.27 12.61
CA PRO A 33 11.75 5.60 13.79
C PRO A 33 11.99 7.10 13.99
N SER A 34 12.22 7.85 12.92
CA SER A 34 12.43 9.30 12.98
C SER A 34 11.19 10.11 13.39
N LEU A 35 9.99 9.51 13.33
CA LEU A 35 8.72 10.15 13.69
C LEU A 35 8.21 9.72 15.08
N ALA A 36 8.83 8.72 15.71
CA ALA A 36 8.33 8.09 16.93
C ALA A 36 8.17 9.08 18.10
N GLU A 37 9.08 10.05 18.25
CA GLU A 37 8.98 11.07 19.31
C GLU A 37 7.80 12.01 19.11
N GLN A 38 7.52 12.41 17.86
CA GLN A 38 6.38 13.27 17.52
C GLN A 38 5.05 12.55 17.74
N VAL A 39 5.01 11.24 17.47
CA VAL A 39 3.83 10.42 17.76
C VAL A 39 3.64 10.27 19.27
N LYS A 40 4.72 10.01 20.02
CA LYS A 40 4.69 9.89 21.48
C LYS A 40 4.27 11.19 22.17
N SER A 41 4.68 12.35 21.64
CA SER A 41 4.30 13.66 22.18
C SER A 41 2.89 14.10 21.79
N GLY A 42 2.23 13.38 20.87
CA GLY A 42 0.91 13.75 20.32
C GLY A 42 0.97 14.83 19.25
N ALA A 43 2.16 15.28 18.84
CA ALA A 43 2.34 16.25 17.76
C ALA A 43 2.02 15.65 16.38
N LEU A 44 2.08 14.32 16.24
CA LEU A 44 1.75 13.59 15.02
C LEU A 44 0.80 12.42 15.31
N PRO A 45 -0.24 12.17 14.49
CA PRO A 45 -1.06 10.96 14.64
C PRO A 45 -0.24 9.68 14.43
N ALA A 46 -0.69 8.58 15.03
CA ALA A 46 -0.11 7.26 14.80
C ALA A 46 -0.18 6.86 13.30
N VAL A 47 0.74 5.98 12.87
CA VAL A 47 0.88 5.56 11.46
C VAL A 47 -0.43 5.04 10.84
N ASP A 48 -1.25 4.32 11.60
CA ASP A 48 -2.53 3.78 11.14
C ASP A 48 -3.58 4.87 10.83
N LYS A 49 -3.40 6.08 11.36
CA LYS A 49 -4.25 7.26 11.09
C LYS A 49 -3.71 8.13 9.97
N ARG A 50 -2.46 7.91 9.53
CA ARG A 50 -1.81 8.70 8.48
C ARG A 50 -1.85 8.03 7.12
N ILE A 51 -1.81 6.70 7.09
CA ILE A 51 -1.86 5.91 5.86
C ILE A 51 -3.29 5.91 5.29
N PRO A 52 -3.47 5.94 3.95
CA PRO A 52 -4.79 5.80 3.32
C PRO A 52 -5.49 4.50 3.70
N GLN A 53 -6.82 4.47 3.61
CA GLN A 53 -7.61 3.26 3.92
C GLN A 53 -7.24 2.06 3.03
N GLN A 54 -6.90 2.33 1.76
CA GLN A 54 -6.41 1.34 0.80
C GLN A 54 -4.96 1.69 0.41
N PRO A 55 -3.96 1.26 1.20
CA PRO A 55 -2.57 1.48 0.85
C PRO A 55 -2.14 0.57 -0.30
N GLN A 56 -1.20 1.05 -1.12
CA GLN A 56 -0.50 0.21 -2.07
C GLN A 56 0.45 -0.74 -1.30
N VAL A 57 0.21 -2.04 -1.37
CA VAL A 57 1.05 -3.05 -0.71
C VAL A 57 2.03 -3.64 -1.71
N VAL A 58 3.32 -3.42 -1.47
CA VAL A 58 4.40 -4.02 -2.26
C VAL A 58 4.56 -5.50 -1.87
N LYS A 59 4.12 -6.40 -2.74
CA LYS A 59 4.18 -7.86 -2.52
C LYS A 59 5.44 -8.52 -3.07
N GLN A 60 6.10 -7.89 -4.03
CA GLN A 60 7.29 -8.42 -4.70
C GLN A 60 8.40 -7.36 -4.68
N PHE A 61 9.58 -7.77 -4.23
CA PHE A 61 10.78 -6.95 -4.25
C PHE A 61 11.64 -7.40 -5.44
N TYR A 62 12.24 -6.44 -6.15
CA TYR A 62 13.11 -6.76 -7.29
C TYR A 62 14.52 -7.22 -6.87
N GLY A 63 14.87 -7.09 -5.58
CA GLY A 63 16.10 -7.63 -4.99
C GLY A 63 15.84 -8.86 -4.12
N GLY A 64 16.88 -9.67 -3.90
CA GLY A 64 16.81 -10.86 -3.04
C GLY A 64 16.76 -10.57 -1.55
N ASP A 65 16.99 -9.31 -1.15
CA ASP A 65 17.14 -8.90 0.25
C ASP A 65 15.80 -8.71 0.99
N GLY A 66 14.67 -8.86 0.29
CA GLY A 66 13.34 -8.76 0.88
C GLY A 66 13.00 -7.35 1.39
N PRO A 67 12.18 -7.23 2.47
CA PRO A 67 11.77 -5.93 2.99
C PRO A 67 12.95 -5.18 3.65
N GLY A 68 13.08 -3.89 3.32
CA GLY A 68 14.14 -3.04 3.84
C GLY A 68 13.98 -2.62 5.31
N GLN A 69 15.05 -2.06 5.89
CA GLN A 69 15.05 -1.45 7.21
C GLN A 69 14.91 0.08 7.11
N GLN A 70 14.09 0.67 7.99
CA GLN A 70 13.85 2.11 8.01
C GLN A 70 15.04 2.86 8.63
N GLY A 71 15.48 3.94 7.99
CA GLY A 71 16.52 4.85 8.48
C GLY A 71 17.70 5.00 7.52
N GLY A 72 18.79 5.60 8.03
CA GLY A 72 20.01 5.88 7.26
C GLY A 72 20.03 7.25 6.57
N GLN A 73 21.14 7.54 5.89
CA GLN A 73 21.34 8.76 5.10
C GLN A 73 21.92 8.39 3.74
N LEU A 74 21.31 8.89 2.68
CA LEU A 74 21.76 8.67 1.31
C LEU A 74 22.67 9.84 0.87
N ASN A 75 23.98 9.62 0.90
CA ASN A 75 24.96 10.59 0.42
C ASN A 75 25.26 10.33 -1.07
N MET A 76 24.86 11.25 -1.93
CA MET A 76 25.01 11.12 -3.39
C MET A 76 25.95 12.19 -3.96
N LEU A 77 26.82 11.77 -4.88
CA LEU A 77 27.53 12.69 -5.75
C LEU A 77 26.61 13.10 -6.90
N VAL A 78 26.55 14.39 -7.18
CA VAL A 78 25.81 14.96 -8.31
C VAL A 78 26.77 15.76 -9.20
N ALA A 79 26.49 15.82 -10.50
CA ALA A 79 27.42 16.42 -11.46
C ALA A 79 27.53 17.94 -11.30
N SER A 80 26.46 18.62 -10.90
CA SER A 80 26.46 20.07 -10.72
C SER A 80 25.48 20.53 -9.65
N ALA A 81 25.65 21.76 -9.17
CA ALA A 81 24.69 22.39 -8.26
C ALA A 81 23.28 22.56 -8.87
N ARG A 82 23.14 22.55 -10.21
CA ARG A 82 21.83 22.61 -10.88
C ARG A 82 21.08 21.27 -10.84
N ASP A 83 21.75 20.18 -10.47
CA ASP A 83 21.12 18.87 -10.32
C ASP A 83 20.35 18.71 -9.02
N THR A 84 20.16 19.79 -8.25
CA THR A 84 19.16 19.84 -7.16
C THR A 84 17.75 19.46 -7.64
N ARG A 85 17.44 19.63 -8.94
CA ARG A 85 16.22 19.11 -9.59
C ARG A 85 16.02 17.60 -9.44
N LEU A 86 17.08 16.83 -9.17
CA LEU A 86 16.97 15.40 -8.86
C LEU A 86 16.10 15.16 -7.62
N MET A 87 16.03 16.10 -6.69
CA MET A 87 15.14 15.99 -5.51
C MET A 87 13.67 15.89 -5.91
N THR A 88 13.25 16.65 -6.92
CA THR A 88 11.88 16.55 -7.47
C THR A 88 11.66 15.20 -8.15
N ILE A 89 12.67 14.69 -8.87
CA ILE A 89 12.61 13.40 -9.55
C ILE A 89 12.56 12.23 -8.56
N TYR A 90 13.17 12.34 -7.38
CA TYR A 90 13.07 11.29 -6.37
C TYR A 90 11.82 11.37 -5.49
N SER A 91 11.07 12.48 -5.55
CA SER A 91 9.95 12.75 -4.63
C SER A 91 8.59 12.85 -5.32
N TYR A 92 8.50 12.57 -6.63
CA TYR A 92 7.22 12.59 -7.34
C TYR A 92 6.52 11.23 -7.31
N THR A 93 5.22 11.24 -7.57
CA THR A 93 4.37 10.06 -7.75
C THR A 93 3.66 10.14 -9.11
N ARG A 94 3.29 9.00 -9.68
CA ARG A 94 2.57 8.92 -10.97
C ARG A 94 1.16 8.42 -10.75
N LEU A 95 0.31 8.58 -11.76
CA LEU A 95 -1.00 7.93 -11.80
C LEU A 95 -0.89 6.48 -12.27
N ILE A 96 -0.10 6.26 -13.33
CA ILE A 96 0.13 4.98 -13.99
C ILE A 96 1.63 4.85 -14.27
N VAL A 97 2.16 3.64 -14.14
CA VAL A 97 3.57 3.28 -14.29
C VAL A 97 3.72 2.01 -15.12
N HIS A 98 4.90 1.80 -15.73
CA HIS A 98 5.27 0.51 -16.32
C HIS A 98 5.98 -0.37 -15.28
N ASP A 99 5.54 -1.62 -15.16
CA ASP A 99 6.35 -2.64 -14.49
C ASP A 99 7.56 -3.07 -15.37
N PRO A 100 8.48 -3.90 -14.86
CA PRO A 100 9.64 -4.35 -15.64
C PRO A 100 9.32 -5.18 -16.88
N ASP A 101 8.11 -5.74 -16.99
CA ASP A 101 7.62 -6.41 -18.19
C ASP A 101 6.99 -5.40 -19.19
N PHE A 102 7.16 -4.10 -18.93
CA PHE A 102 6.58 -2.99 -19.68
C PHE A 102 5.05 -3.02 -19.75
N LYS A 103 4.38 -3.57 -18.73
CA LYS A 103 2.92 -3.53 -18.62
C LYS A 103 2.51 -2.32 -17.79
N LEU A 104 1.43 -1.66 -18.21
CA LEU A 104 0.82 -0.59 -17.45
C LEU A 104 0.26 -1.13 -16.13
N LYS A 105 0.50 -0.38 -15.05
CA LYS A 105 0.03 -0.63 -13.69
C LYS A 105 -0.39 0.68 -13.05
N SER A 106 -1.41 0.63 -12.19
CA SER A 106 -1.74 1.77 -11.36
C SER A 106 -0.61 2.05 -10.36
N ASP A 107 -0.30 3.33 -10.16
CA ASP A 107 0.64 3.80 -9.13
C ASP A 107 -0.16 4.39 -7.97
N ILE A 108 -0.37 5.71 -7.88
CA ILE A 108 -1.22 6.30 -6.81
C ILE A 108 -2.72 6.09 -7.03
N LEU A 109 -3.14 5.71 -8.24
CA LEU A 109 -4.54 5.40 -8.52
C LEU A 109 -4.93 4.04 -7.91
N GLU A 110 -6.17 3.93 -7.42
CA GLU A 110 -6.71 2.63 -7.03
C GLU A 110 -6.82 1.69 -8.25
N SER A 111 -7.32 2.20 -9.38
CA SER A 111 -7.43 1.46 -10.64
C SER A 111 -7.56 2.41 -11.84
N TYR A 112 -7.45 1.87 -13.06
CA TYR A 112 -7.74 2.56 -14.31
C TYR A 112 -8.37 1.58 -15.32
N THR A 113 -8.96 2.11 -16.39
CA THR A 113 -9.59 1.32 -17.46
C THR A 113 -8.96 1.68 -18.80
N ASP A 114 -8.49 0.67 -19.53
CA ASP A 114 -8.05 0.82 -20.91
C ASP A 114 -9.26 0.86 -21.85
N LYS A 115 -9.15 1.65 -22.94
CA LYS A 115 -10.19 1.75 -23.97
C LYS A 115 -10.16 0.58 -24.94
#